data_AF-A0A0S7WQR7-F1
#
_entry.id   AF-A0A0S7WQR7-F1
#
_cell.length_a   1.000
_cell.length_b   1.000
_cell.length_c   1.000
_cell.angle_alpha   90.00
_cell.angle_beta   90.00
_cell.angle_gamma   90.00
#
_symmetry.space_group_name_H-M   'P 1'
#
loop_
_entity.id
_entity.type
_entity.pdbx_description
1 polymer ?
#
loop_
_entity_poly.entity_id
_entity_poly.type
_entity_poly.pdbx_seq_one_letter_code
_entity_poly.pdbx_strand_id
1 'polypeptide(L)'
;MKSGSAWRVITILAHAFAIWVACGSTMWIGMAVASVERTLLVHAIVAPLASLLVALIYFNRFGYTAPLQTAIIFIALVVFMDLFVVALLILRSLEMFSSVVGTWIPFASIFLVTYLTGLFVTKSR
;
A
#
# COMPACT_ATOMS: atom_id res chain seq x y z
N MET A 1 -13.49 12.07 -22.06
CA MET A 1 -12.14 12.68 -22.21
C MET A 1 -11.10 11.58 -22.21
N LYS A 2 -10.28 11.46 -23.26
CA LYS A 2 -9.11 10.56 -23.23
C LYS A 2 -8.15 11.12 -22.19
N SER A 3 -7.98 10.45 -21.05
CA SER A 3 -6.97 10.86 -20.07
C SER A 3 -5.60 10.73 -20.73
N GLY A 4 -4.85 11.84 -20.79
CA GLY A 4 -3.48 11.85 -21.29
C GLY A 4 -2.59 10.90 -20.48
N SER A 5 -1.43 10.52 -21.02
CA SER A 5 -0.48 9.60 -20.37
C SER A 5 -0.12 10.04 -18.94
N ALA A 6 0.09 11.34 -18.73
CA ALA A 6 0.37 11.91 -17.41
C ALA A 6 -0.74 11.64 -16.38
N TRP A 7 -2.01 11.77 -16.79
CA TRP A 7 -3.14 11.52 -15.89
C TRP A 7 -3.21 10.06 -15.45
N ARG A 8 -2.88 9.11 -16.33
CA ARG A 8 -2.86 7.69 -15.97
C ARG A 8 -1.81 7.41 -14.90
N VAL A 9 -0.60 7.97 -15.08
CA VAL A 9 0.49 7.82 -14.10
C VAL A 9 0.08 8.42 -12.76
N ILE A 10 -0.45 9.64 -12.75
CA ILE A 10 -0.94 10.30 -11.52
C ILE A 10 -1.99 9.44 -10.82
N THR A 11 -2.96 8.88 -11.57
CA THR A 11 -3.98 8.02 -10.98
C THR A 11 -3.36 6.79 -10.33
N ILE A 12 -2.42 6.10 -10.99
CA ILE A 12 -1.76 4.90 -10.43
C ILE A 12 -1.03 5.26 -9.13
N LEU A 13 -0.22 6.33 -9.16
CA LEU A 13 0.56 6.77 -8.00
C LEU A 13 -0.33 7.25 -6.85
N ALA A 14 -1.44 7.94 -7.14
CA ALA A 14 -2.38 8.39 -6.12
C ALA A 14 -3.05 7.22 -5.38
N HIS A 15 -3.36 6.12 -6.08
CA HIS A 15 -3.91 4.92 -5.43
C HIS A 15 -2.87 4.25 -4.55
N ALA A 16 -1.65 4.06 -5.05
CA ALA A 16 -0.54 3.53 -4.25
C ALA A 16 -0.28 4.40 -3.01
N PHE A 17 -0.33 5.73 -3.17
CA PHE A 17 -0.13 6.67 -2.07
C PHE A 17 -1.25 6.59 -1.03
N ALA A 18 -2.51 6.38 -1.46
CA ALA A 18 -3.63 6.17 -0.54
C ALA A 18 -3.43 4.95 0.36
N ILE A 19 -2.83 3.87 -0.14
CA ILE A 19 -2.46 2.70 0.67
C ILE A 19 -1.43 3.10 1.73
N TRP A 20 -0.36 3.81 1.32
CA TRP A 20 0.66 4.29 2.26
C TRP A 20 0.07 5.21 3.34
N VAL A 21 -0.82 6.14 2.97
CA VAL A 21 -1.50 7.02 3.94
C VAL A 21 -2.34 6.22 4.93
N ALA A 22 -3.08 5.20 4.50
CA ALA A 22 -3.84 4.34 5.40
C ALA A 22 -2.94 3.58 6.39
N CYS A 23 -1.83 3.04 5.89
CA CYS A 23 -0.78 2.40 6.67
C CYS A 23 -0.18 3.35 7.73
N GLY A 24 0.31 4.51 7.30
CA GLY A 24 0.93 5.51 8.16
C GLY A 24 -0.04 6.09 9.18
N SER A 25 -1.31 6.31 8.80
CA SER A 25 -2.36 6.77 9.73
C SER A 25 -2.63 5.76 10.84
N THR A 26 -2.64 4.47 10.50
CA THR A 26 -2.85 3.40 11.49
C THR A 26 -1.70 3.35 12.50
N MET A 27 -0.46 3.46 12.02
CA MET A 27 0.71 3.53 12.88
C MET A 27 0.69 4.77 13.76
N TRP A 28 0.48 5.96 13.18
CA TRP A 28 0.49 7.20 13.96
C TRP A 28 -0.59 7.21 15.05
N ILE A 29 -1.84 6.91 14.68
CA ILE A 29 -2.95 6.87 15.64
C ILE A 29 -2.70 5.78 16.69
N GLY A 30 -2.34 4.56 16.26
CA GLY A 30 -2.11 3.44 17.17
C GLY A 30 -1.01 3.70 18.17
N MET A 31 0.11 4.28 17.74
CA MET A 31 1.21 4.65 18.65
C MET A 31 0.82 5.73 19.66
N ALA A 32 -0.21 6.54 19.38
CA ALA A 32 -0.72 7.56 20.30
C ALA A 32 -1.72 7.02 21.33
N VAL A 33 -2.44 5.93 21.02
CA VAL A 33 -3.59 5.47 21.85
C VAL A 33 -3.54 4.01 22.29
N ALA A 34 -2.58 3.22 21.79
CA ALA A 34 -2.46 1.79 22.04
C ALA A 34 -0.99 1.38 22.29
N SER A 35 -0.78 0.12 22.71
CA SER A 35 0.57 -0.45 22.80
C SER A 35 1.17 -0.67 21.41
N VAL A 36 2.51 -0.74 21.35
CA VAL A 36 3.24 -1.03 20.10
C VAL A 36 2.76 -2.35 19.48
N GLU A 37 2.70 -3.42 20.27
CA GLU A 37 2.27 -4.74 19.79
C GLU A 37 0.86 -4.70 19.18
N ARG A 38 -0.11 -4.08 19.87
CA ARG A 38 -1.48 -3.94 19.33
C ARG A 38 -1.50 -3.09 18.06
N THR A 39 -0.72 -2.03 18.02
CA THR A 39 -0.60 -1.16 16.84
C THR A 39 -0.07 -1.95 15.64
N LEU A 40 0.97 -2.75 15.83
CA LEU A 40 1.55 -3.58 14.76
C LEU A 40 0.55 -4.64 14.25
N LEU A 41 -0.19 -5.28 15.15
CA LEU A 41 -1.22 -6.25 14.76
C LEU A 41 -2.35 -5.60 13.97
N VAL A 42 -2.86 -4.45 14.43
CA VAL A 42 -3.91 -3.70 13.72
C VAL A 42 -3.38 -3.22 12.37
N HIS A 43 -2.16 -2.69 12.31
CA HIS A 43 -1.53 -2.25 11.08
C HIS A 43 -1.37 -3.40 10.06
N ALA A 44 -0.92 -4.57 10.51
CA ALA A 44 -0.78 -5.76 9.66
C ALA A 44 -2.12 -6.25 9.07
N ILE A 45 -3.26 -5.93 9.71
CA ILE A 45 -4.61 -6.21 9.19
C ILE A 45 -5.10 -5.08 8.28
N VAL A 46 -4.85 -3.82 8.63
CA VAL A 46 -5.31 -2.67 7.84
C VAL A 46 -4.59 -2.60 6.49
N ALA A 47 -3.30 -2.92 6.43
CA ALA A 47 -2.51 -2.90 5.19
C ALA A 47 -3.15 -3.73 4.04
N PRO A 48 -3.48 -5.02 4.22
CA PRO A 48 -4.15 -5.80 3.18
C PRO A 48 -5.58 -5.33 2.90
N LEU A 49 -6.34 -4.88 3.90
CA LEU A 49 -7.72 -4.38 3.68
C LEU A 49 -7.74 -3.08 2.87
N ALA A 50 -6.85 -2.14 3.19
CA ALA A 50 -6.69 -0.91 2.42
C ALA A 50 -6.25 -1.21 0.98
N SER A 51 -5.26 -2.10 0.82
CA SER A 51 -4.81 -2.58 -0.50
C SER A 51 -5.95 -3.20 -1.31
N LEU A 52 -6.78 -4.05 -0.70
CA LEU A 52 -7.95 -4.66 -1.35
C LEU A 52 -8.92 -3.60 -1.87
N LEU A 53 -9.33 -2.67 -1.01
CA LEU A 53 -10.29 -1.63 -1.37
C LEU A 53 -9.76 -0.73 -2.49
N VAL A 54 -8.52 -0.29 -2.37
CA VAL A 54 -7.86 0.56 -3.38
C VAL A 54 -7.70 -0.19 -4.70
N ALA A 55 -7.25 -1.46 -4.67
CA ALA A 55 -7.09 -2.28 -5.85
C ALA A 55 -8.43 -2.55 -6.54
N LEU A 56 -9.50 -2.82 -5.79
CA LEU A 56 -10.84 -3.00 -6.33
C LEU A 56 -11.31 -1.74 -7.08
N ILE A 57 -11.13 -0.55 -6.49
CA ILE A 57 -11.47 0.71 -7.15
C ILE A 57 -10.62 0.89 -8.41
N TYR A 58 -9.31 0.66 -8.30
CA TYR A 58 -8.37 0.84 -9.40
C TYR A 58 -8.72 -0.05 -10.60
N PHE A 59 -8.85 -1.37 -10.41
CA PHE A 59 -9.11 -2.30 -11.51
C PHE A 59 -10.53 -2.15 -12.09
N ASN A 60 -11.53 -1.82 -11.26
CA ASN A 60 -12.89 -1.63 -11.76
C ASN A 60 -13.05 -0.33 -12.55
N ARG A 61 -12.37 0.76 -12.19
CA ARG A 61 -12.60 2.08 -12.83
C ARG A 61 -11.53 2.50 -13.82
N PHE A 62 -10.27 2.11 -13.58
CA PHE A 62 -9.13 2.63 -14.33
C PHE A 62 -8.40 1.52 -15.09
N GLY A 63 -7.87 0.53 -14.38
CA GLY A 63 -7.28 -0.68 -14.97
C GLY A 63 -6.20 -0.41 -16.03
N TYR A 64 -5.34 0.59 -15.82
CA TYR A 64 -4.37 1.04 -16.84
C TYR A 64 -3.14 0.13 -17.00
N THR A 65 -2.95 -0.83 -16.09
CA THR A 65 -1.77 -1.70 -15.99
C THR A 65 -2.17 -3.14 -15.73
N ALA A 66 -1.33 -4.10 -16.12
CA ALA A 66 -1.54 -5.51 -15.80
C ALA A 66 -1.48 -5.75 -14.27
N PRO A 67 -2.16 -6.77 -13.73
CA PRO A 67 -2.20 -7.04 -12.29
C PRO A 67 -0.84 -7.05 -11.59
N LEU A 68 0.14 -7.73 -12.19
CA LEU A 68 1.51 -7.79 -11.65
C LEU A 68 2.19 -6.43 -11.64
N GLN A 69 2.03 -5.63 -12.70
CA GLN A 69 2.59 -4.28 -12.78
C GLN A 69 1.99 -3.38 -11.70
N THR A 70 0.67 -3.42 -11.50
CA THR A 70 0.00 -2.66 -10.44
C THR A 70 0.53 -3.04 -9.06
N ALA A 71 0.62 -4.34 -8.77
CA ALA A 71 1.12 -4.83 -7.49
C ALA A 71 2.55 -4.36 -7.20
N ILE A 72 3.44 -4.42 -8.20
CA ILE A 72 4.82 -3.92 -8.12
C ILE A 72 4.84 -2.41 -7.87
N ILE A 73 4.07 -1.62 -8.64
CA ILE A 73 4.07 -0.16 -8.50
C ILE A 73 3.54 0.25 -7.11
N PHE A 74 2.46 -0.39 -6.66
CA PHE A 74 1.85 -0.10 -5.37
C PHE A 74 2.83 -0.39 -4.23
N ILE A 75 3.43 -1.58 -4.21
CA ILE A 75 4.37 -1.90 -3.14
C ILE A 75 5.65 -1.07 -3.23
N ALA A 76 6.17 -0.82 -4.43
CA ALA A 76 7.37 -0.01 -4.60
C ALA A 76 7.18 1.41 -4.06
N LEU A 77 6.01 2.02 -4.29
CA LEU A 77 5.72 3.33 -3.72
C LEU A 77 5.62 3.27 -2.19
N VAL A 78 4.92 2.29 -1.62
CA VAL A 78 4.80 2.16 -0.15
C VAL A 78 6.19 1.99 0.48
N VAL A 79 7.01 1.09 -0.05
CA VAL A 79 8.39 0.87 0.42
C VAL A 79 9.24 2.13 0.27
N PHE A 80 9.12 2.83 -0.86
CA PHE A 80 9.84 4.08 -1.09
C PHE A 80 9.46 5.14 -0.05
N MET A 81 8.16 5.31 0.20
CA MET A 81 7.67 6.26 1.19
C MET A 81 8.09 5.88 2.61
N ASP A 82 8.04 4.61 2.98
CA ASP A 82 8.49 4.15 4.30
C ASP A 82 9.99 4.32 4.48
N LEU A 83 10.80 4.04 3.45
CA LEU A 83 12.24 4.24 3.52
C LEU A 83 12.59 5.73 3.63
N PHE A 84 12.15 6.55 2.68
CA PHE A 84 12.59 7.93 2.60
C PHE A 84 11.89 8.83 3.60
N VAL A 85 10.57 8.70 3.75
CA VAL A 85 9.81 9.58 4.64
C VAL A 85 9.83 9.07 6.07
N VAL A 86 9.47 7.80 6.30
CA VAL A 86 9.33 7.31 7.68
C VAL A 86 10.69 7.01 8.29
N ALA A 87 11.50 6.16 7.67
CA ALA A 87 12.76 5.69 8.25
C ALA A 87 13.83 6.78 8.27
N LEU A 88 14.07 7.46 7.14
CA LEU A 88 15.16 8.44 7.05
C LEU A 88 14.79 9.82 7.60
N LEU A 89 13.61 10.35 7.32
CA LEU A 89 13.24 11.72 7.73
C LEU A 89 12.61 11.77 9.13
N ILE A 90 11.64 10.89 9.42
CA ILE A 90 10.87 10.93 10.68
C ILE A 90 11.60 10.20 11.81
N LEU A 91 11.85 8.90 11.65
CA LEU A 91 12.45 8.05 12.69
C LEU A 91 13.98 8.17 12.75
N ARG A 92 14.62 8.59 11.66
CA ARG A 92 16.08 8.65 11.49
C ARG A 92 16.78 7.33 11.82
N SER A 93 16.13 6.21 11.51
CA SER A 93 16.60 4.85 11.79
C SER A 93 15.99 3.86 10.80
N LEU A 94 16.75 2.83 10.41
CA LEU A 94 16.27 1.72 9.58
C LEU A 94 15.70 0.55 10.39
N GLU A 95 15.59 0.70 11.72
CA GLU A 95 15.16 -0.37 12.63
C GLU A 95 13.78 -0.94 12.29
N MET A 96 12.87 -0.12 11.75
CA MET A 96 11.53 -0.60 11.35
C MET A 96 11.60 -1.76 10.33
N PHE A 97 12.63 -1.80 9.48
CA PHE A 97 12.82 -2.88 8.50
C PHE A 97 13.31 -4.19 9.13
N SER A 98 13.66 -4.22 10.42
CA SER A 98 13.92 -5.46 11.16
C SER A 98 12.63 -6.18 11.58
N SER A 99 11.49 -5.47 11.60
CA SER A 99 10.22 -6.02 12.05
C SER A 99 9.51 -6.81 10.97
N VAL A 100 9.41 -8.13 11.16
CA VAL A 100 8.64 -9.01 10.26
C VAL A 100 7.15 -8.63 10.29
N VAL A 101 6.59 -8.43 11.47
CA VAL A 101 5.15 -8.13 11.66
C VAL A 101 4.80 -6.71 11.22
N GLY A 102 5.66 -5.75 11.54
CA GLY A 102 5.40 -4.34 11.28
C GLY A 102 5.69 -3.87 9.86
N THR A 103 6.45 -4.64 9.08
CA THR A 103 6.98 -4.18 7.79
C THR A 103 6.83 -5.24 6.70
N TRP A 104 7.45 -6.41 6.87
CA TRP A 104 7.51 -7.41 5.81
C TRP A 104 6.16 -8.09 5.54
N ILE A 105 5.38 -8.41 6.58
CA ILE A 105 4.02 -8.94 6.43
C ILE A 105 3.10 -7.93 5.73
N PRO A 106 3.02 -6.65 6.16
CA PRO A 106 2.30 -5.61 5.43
C PRO A 106 2.73 -5.53 3.97
N PHE A 107 4.01 -5.50 3.67
CA PHE A 107 4.51 -5.41 2.28
C PHE A 107 4.08 -6.60 1.42
N ALA A 108 4.31 -7.81 1.90
CA ALA A 108 3.92 -9.03 1.18
C ALA A 108 2.40 -9.10 0.99
N SER A 109 1.63 -8.70 2.01
CA SER A 109 0.17 -8.72 1.96
C SER A 109 -0.39 -7.68 0.98
N ILE A 110 0.16 -6.47 0.94
CA ILE A 110 -0.23 -5.43 -0.03
C ILE A 110 -0.02 -5.94 -1.45
N PHE A 111 1.17 -6.51 -1.73
CA PHE A 111 1.50 -7.07 -3.03
C PHE A 111 0.54 -8.20 -3.42
N LEU A 112 0.39 -9.20 -2.55
CA LEU A 112 -0.41 -10.39 -2.83
C LEU A 112 -1.88 -10.02 -3.05
N VAL A 113 -2.45 -9.18 -2.17
CA VAL A 113 -3.83 -8.74 -2.27
C VAL A 113 -4.06 -7.91 -3.54
N THR A 114 -3.18 -6.96 -3.86
CA THR A 114 -3.30 -6.18 -5.10
C THR A 114 -3.23 -7.10 -6.33
N TYR A 115 -2.29 -8.04 -6.36
CA TYR A 115 -2.12 -8.98 -7.47
C TYR A 115 -3.35 -9.88 -7.66
N LEU A 116 -3.81 -10.52 -6.58
CA LEU A 116 -4.97 -11.43 -6.63
C LEU A 116 -6.26 -10.68 -6.97
N THR A 117 -6.44 -9.47 -6.44
CA THR A 117 -7.59 -8.61 -6.78
C THR A 117 -7.60 -8.28 -8.27
N GLY A 118 -6.42 -7.94 -8.82
CA GLY A 118 -6.26 -7.71 -10.25
C GLY A 118 -6.63 -8.92 -11.07
N LEU A 119 -6.08 -10.10 -10.75
CA LEU A 119 -6.40 -11.34 -11.46
C LEU A 119 -7.90 -11.67 -11.42
N PHE A 120 -8.54 -11.52 -10.26
CA PHE A 120 -9.96 -11.78 -10.08
C PHE A 120 -10.80 -10.83 -10.94
N VAL A 121 -10.59 -9.51 -10.83
CA VAL A 121 -11.37 -8.52 -11.56
C VAL A 121 -11.15 -8.60 -13.07
N THR A 122 -9.92 -8.83 -13.53
CA THR A 122 -9.62 -8.92 -14.96
C THR A 122 -10.13 -10.21 -15.59
N LYS A 123 -10.21 -11.31 -14.84
CA LYS A 123 -10.78 -12.58 -15.33
C LYS A 123 -12.30 -12.53 -15.43
N SER A 124 -12.96 -11.74 -14.58
CA SER A 124 -14.42 -11.58 -14.57
C SER A 124 -14.95 -10.61 -15.65
N ARG A 125 -14.08 -10.02 -16.46
CA ARG A 125 -14.43 -9.16 -17.61
C ARG A 125 -14.30 -9.93 -18.91
#